data_AF-A0A536Q3L5-F1
#
_entry.id   AF-A0A536Q3L5-F1
#
_cell.length_a   1.000
_cell.length_b   1.000
_cell.length_c   1.000
_cell.angle_alpha   90.00
_cell.angle_beta   90.00
_cell.angle_gamma   90.00
#
_symmetry.space_group_name_H-M   'P 1'
#
loop_
_entity.id
_entity.type
_entity.pdbx_description
1 polymer ?
#
loop_
_entity_poly.entity_id
_entity_poly.type
_entity_poly.pdbx_seq_one_letter_code
_entity_poly.pdbx_strand_id
1 'polypeptide(L)'
;MPGPDRWLTRAVRWLDLPHFFTIAIFLTMLIAAVQPVTDPDFWWHLTTGNWILSHHAVPHQDLYTFTVNDHRWITHEWLSEVVLALLYAAGRLPLVSLTLGAVTAAGFLLVYLAIDRRVNFVIAGLALALGVAAANPIWGPRIQMITFTLSALTYLWVKRFCEGRSRALYFLPAVMLIWVNLHAGFVLGYAILGVALLVEGMRHLLRRPGAMTLPRLRAMTIILGASIGVAILNPNGWDIYLYPFQTGGSAEQQRLIVEWFSPNFQMSQIWAFEAMIFLIIGGLALSRRIELRQFLLLLIGFGLALHSVRNLSLFMLVAVPALADYAQQGRERLSWRWPLRVPKTT
;
A
#
# COMPACT_ATOMS: atom_id res chain seq x y z
N MET A 1 -47.20 4.52 25.95
CA MET A 1 -45.72 4.39 26.09
C MET A 1 -45.11 4.69 24.74
N PRO A 2 -44.14 5.62 24.63
CA PRO A 2 -43.46 5.86 23.37
C PRO A 2 -42.67 4.59 23.01
N GLY A 3 -42.87 4.06 21.79
CA GLY A 3 -42.23 2.84 21.33
C GLY A 3 -40.69 2.99 21.31
N PRO A 4 -39.95 1.87 21.37
CA PRO A 4 -38.49 1.91 21.40
C PRO A 4 -37.97 2.76 20.25
N ASP A 5 -37.20 3.77 20.63
CA ASP A 5 -36.68 4.82 19.80
C ASP A 5 -36.05 4.24 18.52
N ARG A 6 -36.66 4.59 17.38
CA ARG A 6 -36.25 4.13 16.03
C ARG A 6 -34.78 4.46 15.72
N TRP A 7 -34.20 5.43 16.42
CA TRP A 7 -32.79 5.81 16.30
C TRP A 7 -31.86 4.82 17.03
N LEU A 8 -32.20 4.38 18.25
CA LEU A 8 -31.43 3.38 19.01
C LEU A 8 -31.42 2.04 18.30
N THR A 9 -32.58 1.60 17.79
CA THR A 9 -32.69 0.35 17.03
C THR A 9 -31.96 0.39 15.69
N ARG A 10 -31.80 1.56 15.07
CA ARG A 10 -30.93 1.74 13.89
C ARG A 10 -29.45 1.73 14.28
N ALA A 11 -29.04 2.50 15.29
CA ALA A 11 -27.65 2.54 15.74
C ALA A 11 -27.13 1.16 16.20
N VAL A 12 -27.94 0.39 16.94
CA VAL A 12 -27.61 -0.97 17.38
C VAL A 12 -27.56 -1.96 16.21
N ARG A 13 -28.35 -1.77 15.15
CA ARG A 13 -28.26 -2.57 13.91
C ARG A 13 -26.99 -2.28 13.09
N TRP A 14 -26.42 -1.08 13.21
CA TRP A 14 -25.14 -0.71 12.59
C TRP A 14 -23.92 -1.23 13.36
N LEU A 15 -24.10 -1.60 14.64
CA LEU A 15 -23.12 -2.29 15.47
C LEU A 15 -23.32 -3.80 15.43
N ASP A 16 -23.52 -4.36 14.23
CA ASP A 16 -23.35 -5.81 14.10
C ASP A 16 -21.87 -6.17 14.38
N LEU A 17 -21.65 -7.43 14.78
CA LEU A 17 -20.32 -7.90 15.18
C LEU A 17 -19.23 -7.63 14.10
N PRO A 18 -19.49 -7.82 12.79
CA PRO A 18 -18.55 -7.45 11.73
C PRO A 18 -18.18 -5.96 11.67
N HIS A 19 -19.15 -5.04 11.75
CA HIS A 19 -18.88 -3.60 11.71
C HIS A 19 -18.14 -3.14 12.96
N PHE A 20 -18.56 -3.60 14.14
CA PHE A 20 -17.85 -3.31 15.38
C PHE A 20 -16.40 -3.80 15.34
N PHE A 21 -16.17 -5.04 14.91
CA PHE A 21 -14.82 -5.61 14.79
C PHE A 21 -13.94 -4.83 13.80
N THR A 22 -14.51 -4.45 12.65
CA THR A 22 -13.80 -3.64 11.65
C THR A 22 -13.43 -2.27 12.22
N ILE A 23 -14.37 -1.58 12.86
CA ILE A 23 -14.12 -0.27 13.49
C ILE A 23 -13.06 -0.38 14.57
N ALA A 24 -13.13 -1.40 15.43
CA ALA A 24 -12.19 -1.61 16.51
C ALA A 24 -10.76 -1.85 16.00
N ILE A 25 -10.60 -2.67 14.94
CA ILE A 25 -9.29 -2.88 14.30
C ILE A 25 -8.75 -1.56 13.74
N PHE A 26 -9.55 -0.82 12.98
CA PHE A 26 -9.07 0.44 12.38
C PHE A 26 -8.76 1.52 13.41
N LEU A 27 -9.54 1.60 14.48
CA LEU A 27 -9.26 2.52 15.57
C LEU A 27 -7.95 2.15 16.28
N THR A 28 -7.75 0.86 16.56
CA THR A 28 -6.51 0.36 17.18
C THR A 28 -5.31 0.62 16.27
N MET A 29 -5.46 0.41 14.96
CA MET A 29 -4.43 0.69 13.97
C MET A 29 -4.11 2.19 13.86
N LEU A 30 -5.12 3.06 13.89
CA LEU A 30 -4.90 4.50 13.87
C LEU A 30 -4.11 4.94 15.11
N ILE A 31 -4.52 4.48 16.30
CA ILE A 31 -3.80 4.77 17.54
C ILE A 31 -2.35 4.27 17.44
N ALA A 32 -2.16 3.07 16.90
CA ALA A 32 -0.83 2.48 16.78
C ALA A 32 0.04 3.15 15.69
N ALA A 33 -0.56 3.79 14.68
CA ALA A 33 0.14 4.53 13.63
C ALA A 33 0.50 5.97 14.05
N VAL A 34 -0.21 6.55 15.01
CA VAL A 34 0.09 7.87 15.58
C VAL A 34 1.16 7.71 16.64
N GLN A 35 2.42 7.85 16.23
CA GLN A 35 3.60 7.66 17.08
C GLN A 35 4.53 8.87 17.03
N PRO A 36 5.49 9.01 17.97
CA PRO A 36 6.52 10.04 17.86
C PRO A 36 7.23 10.01 16.51
N VAL A 37 7.52 11.20 15.95
CA VAL A 37 8.30 11.32 14.72
C VAL A 37 9.75 11.01 15.03
N THR A 38 10.20 9.82 14.63
CA THR A 38 11.57 9.31 14.85
C THR A 38 12.35 9.07 13.56
N ASP A 39 11.77 9.48 12.43
CA ASP A 39 12.39 9.37 11.12
C ASP A 39 13.62 10.29 11.04
N PRO A 40 14.84 9.76 10.79
CA PRO A 40 16.05 10.59 10.75
C PRO A 40 15.98 11.67 9.67
N ASP A 41 15.29 11.38 8.56
CA ASP A 41 15.19 12.29 7.40
C ASP A 41 14.17 13.42 7.62
N PHE A 42 13.35 13.35 8.68
CA PHE A 42 12.28 14.33 8.94
C PHE A 42 12.78 15.78 8.96
N TRP A 43 13.91 16.03 9.60
CA TRP A 43 14.46 17.39 9.72
C TRP A 43 15.00 17.93 8.40
N TRP A 44 15.47 17.05 7.51
CA TRP A 44 15.84 17.39 6.14
C TRP A 44 14.60 17.84 5.35
N HIS A 45 13.52 17.07 5.44
CA HIS A 45 12.26 17.42 4.77
C HIS A 45 11.68 18.73 5.30
N LEU A 46 11.69 18.93 6.62
CA LEU A 46 11.18 20.15 7.24
C LEU A 46 12.00 21.38 6.81
N THR A 47 13.33 21.28 6.83
CA THR A 47 14.20 22.39 6.42
C THR A 47 14.04 22.71 4.95
N THR A 48 13.97 21.68 4.08
CA THR A 48 13.78 21.86 2.64
C THR A 48 12.40 22.48 2.34
N GLY A 49 11.34 22.02 3.01
CA GLY A 49 10.00 22.59 2.87
C GLY A 49 9.95 24.07 3.28
N ASN A 50 10.59 24.44 4.39
CA ASN A 50 10.70 25.84 4.80
C ASN A 50 11.50 26.68 3.79
N TRP A 51 12.55 26.12 3.20
CA TRP A 51 13.34 26.77 2.15
C TRP A 51 12.49 27.01 0.89
N ILE A 52 11.72 26.02 0.44
CA ILE A 52 10.82 26.13 -0.71
C ILE A 52 9.78 27.23 -0.47
N LEU A 53 9.17 27.24 0.73
CA LEU A 53 8.18 28.25 1.11
C LEU A 53 8.75 29.66 1.16
N SER A 54 10.02 29.84 1.57
CA SER A 54 10.63 31.16 1.66
C SER A 54 11.21 31.67 0.33
N HIS A 55 11.66 30.79 -0.55
CA HIS A 55 12.27 31.16 -1.84
C HIS A 55 11.30 31.04 -3.02
N HIS A 56 10.13 30.43 -2.82
CA HIS A 56 9.12 30.19 -3.86
C HIS A 56 9.69 29.40 -5.06
N ALA A 57 10.64 28.52 -4.78
CA ALA A 57 11.36 27.74 -5.78
C ALA A 57 11.62 26.32 -5.26
N VAL A 58 11.71 25.35 -6.18
CA VAL A 58 12.12 23.98 -5.87
C VAL A 58 13.64 23.88 -6.08
N PRO A 59 14.42 23.42 -5.08
CA PRO A 59 15.87 23.36 -5.23
C PRO A 59 16.26 22.30 -6.27
N HIS A 60 17.27 22.63 -7.08
CA HIS A 60 17.85 21.74 -8.09
C HIS A 60 19.33 21.41 -7.80
N GLN A 61 19.90 22.02 -6.76
CA GLN A 61 21.24 21.79 -6.26
C GLN A 61 21.16 21.35 -4.80
N ASP A 62 22.12 20.55 -4.37
CA ASP A 62 22.20 20.06 -3.00
C ASP A 62 22.48 21.23 -2.04
N LEU A 63 21.55 21.48 -1.12
CA LEU A 63 21.63 22.58 -0.15
C LEU A 63 22.51 22.26 1.08
N TYR A 64 22.83 20.99 1.29
CA TYR A 64 23.33 20.47 2.57
C TYR A 64 24.72 19.85 2.48
N THR A 65 25.20 19.57 1.27
CA THR A 65 26.59 19.19 1.06
C THR A 65 27.55 20.34 1.34
N PHE A 66 28.71 20.02 1.93
CA PHE A 66 29.82 20.96 2.14
C PHE A 66 31.04 20.67 1.25
N THR A 67 30.99 19.59 0.46
CA THR A 67 32.12 19.12 -0.36
C THR A 67 31.86 19.18 -1.87
N VAL A 68 30.59 19.14 -2.29
CA VAL A 68 30.18 19.09 -3.70
C VAL A 68 29.01 20.03 -3.99
N ASN A 69 29.19 21.33 -3.73
CA ASN A 69 28.11 22.34 -3.78
C ASN A 69 27.41 22.47 -5.15
N ASP A 70 28.05 22.06 -6.24
CA ASP A 70 27.47 22.05 -7.59
C ASP A 70 26.73 20.74 -7.93
N HIS A 71 26.59 19.82 -6.96
CA HIS A 71 25.89 18.56 -7.20
C HIS A 71 24.41 18.79 -7.46
N ARG A 72 23.93 18.27 -8.59
CA ARG A 72 22.52 18.32 -8.94
C ARG A 72 21.71 17.45 -7.99
N TRP A 73 20.71 18.04 -7.35
CA TRP A 73 19.78 17.31 -6.48
C TRP A 73 18.41 17.17 -7.15
N ILE A 74 17.91 15.94 -7.22
CA ILE A 74 16.54 15.65 -7.66
C ILE A 74 15.63 15.64 -6.44
N THR A 75 14.94 16.77 -6.26
CA THR A 75 13.94 17.03 -5.21
C THR A 75 12.61 16.34 -5.52
N HIS A 76 12.66 15.01 -5.55
CA HIS A 76 11.55 14.12 -5.86
C HIS A 76 10.37 14.18 -4.86
N GLU A 77 10.57 14.79 -3.69
CA GLU A 77 9.61 14.86 -2.59
C GLU A 77 9.15 16.29 -2.25
N TRP A 78 9.45 17.27 -3.10
CA TRP A 78 9.23 18.69 -2.81
C TRP A 78 7.81 19.02 -2.29
N LEU A 79 6.77 18.37 -2.82
CA LEU A 79 5.39 18.65 -2.40
C LEU A 79 5.14 18.10 -0.99
N SER A 80 5.71 16.93 -0.65
CA SER A 80 5.65 16.39 0.70
C SER A 80 6.42 17.28 1.67
N GLU A 81 7.57 17.80 1.28
CA GLU A 81 8.35 18.73 2.10
C GLU A 81 7.57 20.01 2.42
N VAL A 82 6.92 20.61 1.41
CA VAL A 82 6.03 21.76 1.59
C VAL A 82 4.87 21.42 2.54
N VAL A 83 4.18 20.29 2.33
CA VAL A 83 3.09 19.86 3.20
C VAL A 83 3.56 19.64 4.64
N LEU A 84 4.73 19.04 4.84
CA LEU A 84 5.29 18.82 6.18
C LEU A 84 5.64 20.13 6.87
N ALA A 85 6.23 21.10 6.16
CA ALA A 85 6.52 22.41 6.71
C ALA A 85 5.24 23.14 7.16
N LEU A 86 4.18 23.08 6.35
CA LEU A 86 2.89 23.68 6.69
C LEU A 86 2.22 22.98 7.90
N LEU A 87 2.22 21.65 7.95
CA LEU A 87 1.69 20.90 9.09
C LEU A 87 2.47 21.19 10.37
N TYR A 88 3.80 21.26 10.27
CA TYR A 88 4.65 21.58 11.40
C TYR A 88 4.42 23.02 11.88
N ALA A 89 4.26 23.99 10.99
CA ALA A 89 3.93 25.36 11.35
C ALA A 89 2.57 25.47 12.08
N ALA A 90 1.57 24.70 11.64
CA ALA A 90 0.21 24.74 12.20
C ALA A 90 0.07 23.99 13.53
N GLY A 91 0.72 22.82 13.68
CA GLY A 91 0.48 21.94 14.82
C GLY A 91 1.68 21.11 15.27
N ARG A 92 2.89 21.49 14.84
CA ARG A 92 4.17 20.87 15.22
C ARG A 92 4.18 19.35 14.95
N LEU A 93 5.00 18.61 15.70
CA LEU A 93 5.13 17.15 15.58
C LEU A 93 3.81 16.38 15.79
N PRO A 94 2.90 16.76 16.72
CA PRO A 94 1.64 16.04 16.88
C PRO A 94 0.77 16.03 15.63
N LEU A 95 0.63 17.18 14.95
CA LEU A 95 -0.18 17.25 13.73
C LEU A 95 0.45 16.50 12.56
N VAL A 96 1.78 16.56 12.43
CA VAL A 96 2.54 15.75 11.46
C VAL A 96 2.29 14.26 11.71
N SER A 97 2.47 13.81 12.96
CA SER A 97 2.28 12.42 13.37
C SER A 97 0.86 11.94 13.11
N LEU A 98 -0.14 12.73 13.51
CA LEU A 98 -1.55 12.44 13.27
C LEU A 98 -1.85 12.31 11.77
N THR A 99 -1.32 13.22 10.96
CA THR A 99 -1.59 13.25 9.51
C THR A 99 -0.98 12.05 8.80
N LEU A 100 0.30 11.75 9.04
CA LEU A 100 0.98 10.61 8.42
C LEU A 100 0.50 9.27 9.00
N GLY A 101 0.12 9.22 10.27
CA GLY A 101 -0.56 8.10 10.89
C GLY A 101 -1.94 7.84 10.25
N ALA A 102 -2.70 8.89 9.97
CA ALA A 102 -3.97 8.79 9.24
C ALA A 102 -3.77 8.32 7.79
N VAL A 103 -2.72 8.79 7.10
CA VAL A 103 -2.34 8.31 5.77
C VAL A 103 -2.04 6.81 5.82
N THR A 104 -1.27 6.36 6.81
CA THR A 104 -0.95 4.93 7.02
C THR A 104 -2.21 4.10 7.26
N ALA A 105 -3.09 4.55 8.15
CA ALA A 105 -4.36 3.88 8.44
C ALA A 105 -5.26 3.81 7.19
N ALA A 106 -5.31 4.88 6.39
CA ALA A 106 -6.02 4.91 5.13
C ALA A 106 -5.45 3.89 4.11
N GLY A 107 -4.13 3.72 4.06
CA GLY A 107 -3.49 2.70 3.21
C GLY A 107 -3.95 1.29 3.57
N PHE A 108 -3.93 0.94 4.86
CA PHE A 108 -4.43 -0.36 5.29
C PHE A 108 -5.94 -0.52 5.13
N LEU A 109 -6.72 0.57 5.23
CA LEU A 109 -8.14 0.55 4.90
C LEU A 109 -8.36 0.20 3.43
N LEU A 110 -7.57 0.76 2.53
CA LEU A 110 -7.63 0.43 1.11
C LEU A 110 -7.24 -1.03 0.84
N VAL A 111 -6.23 -1.56 1.57
CA VAL A 111 -5.86 -2.98 1.53
C VAL A 111 -7.01 -3.88 2.00
N TYR A 112 -7.66 -3.53 3.11
CA TYR A 112 -8.84 -4.25 3.60
C TYR A 112 -10.00 -4.21 2.60
N LEU A 113 -10.25 -3.05 1.98
CA LEU A 113 -11.27 -2.88 0.94
C LEU A 113 -10.97 -3.65 -0.35
N ALA A 114 -9.74 -4.14 -0.52
CA ALA A 114 -9.35 -5.01 -1.62
C ALA A 114 -9.64 -6.49 -1.35
N ILE A 115 -9.82 -6.90 -0.09
CA ILE A 115 -10.26 -8.26 0.29
C ILE A 115 -11.64 -8.52 -0.33
N ASP A 116 -11.87 -9.72 -0.88
CA ASP A 116 -13.17 -10.05 -1.46
C ASP A 116 -14.24 -10.13 -0.35
N ARG A 117 -15.42 -9.56 -0.62
CA ARG A 117 -16.54 -9.52 0.35
C ARG A 117 -17.06 -10.89 0.75
N ARG A 118 -16.71 -11.95 0.02
CA ARG A 118 -17.05 -13.34 0.36
C ARG A 118 -16.20 -13.90 1.51
N VAL A 119 -15.04 -13.30 1.77
CA VAL A 119 -14.16 -13.72 2.85
C VAL A 119 -14.84 -13.43 4.19
N ASN A 120 -14.79 -14.41 5.09
CA ASN A 120 -15.30 -14.23 6.44
C ASN A 120 -14.58 -13.06 7.16
N PHE A 121 -15.33 -12.18 7.83
CA PHE A 121 -14.79 -10.98 8.46
C PHE A 121 -13.69 -11.26 9.49
N VAL A 122 -13.72 -12.41 10.19
CA VAL A 122 -12.67 -12.81 11.13
C VAL A 122 -11.38 -13.14 10.38
N ILE A 123 -11.47 -13.89 9.27
CA ILE A 123 -10.31 -14.19 8.43
C ILE A 123 -9.72 -12.91 7.85
N ALA A 124 -10.58 -12.00 7.35
CA ALA A 124 -10.16 -10.72 6.81
C ALA A 124 -9.45 -9.87 7.87
N GLY A 125 -9.99 -9.77 9.09
CA GLY A 125 -9.37 -9.00 10.16
C GLY A 125 -8.10 -9.63 10.73
N LEU A 126 -8.00 -10.96 10.82
CA LEU A 126 -6.77 -11.64 11.23
C LEU A 126 -5.66 -11.48 10.19
N ALA A 127 -5.99 -11.61 8.90
CA ALA A 127 -5.04 -11.36 7.82
C ALA A 127 -4.55 -9.90 7.83
N LEU A 128 -5.46 -8.96 8.06
CA LEU A 128 -5.12 -7.55 8.21
C LEU A 128 -4.23 -7.31 9.42
N ALA A 129 -4.60 -7.81 10.60
CA ALA A 129 -3.82 -7.66 11.84
C ALA A 129 -2.41 -8.24 11.71
N LEU A 130 -2.26 -9.39 11.03
CA LEU A 130 -0.96 -9.97 10.74
C LEU A 130 -0.15 -9.09 9.76
N GLY A 131 -0.75 -8.59 8.69
CA GLY A 131 -0.06 -7.70 7.76
C GLY A 131 0.36 -6.36 8.37
N VAL A 132 -0.45 -5.85 9.29
CA VAL A 132 -0.17 -4.69 10.14
C VAL A 132 1.05 -4.97 11.00
N ALA A 133 1.05 -6.07 11.75
CA ALA A 133 2.20 -6.48 12.57
C ALA A 133 3.47 -6.74 11.73
N ALA A 134 3.31 -7.32 10.54
CA ALA A 134 4.43 -7.64 9.65
C ALA A 134 5.03 -6.40 8.96
N ALA A 135 4.29 -5.30 8.86
CA ALA A 135 4.79 -4.02 8.36
C ALA A 135 5.48 -3.18 9.46
N ASN A 136 5.44 -3.61 10.73
CA ASN A 136 5.94 -2.87 11.89
C ASN A 136 7.35 -2.27 11.74
N PRO A 137 8.35 -2.92 11.09
CA PRO A 137 9.69 -2.35 10.93
C PRO A 137 9.73 -1.01 10.17
N ILE A 138 8.70 -0.69 9.40
CA ILE A 138 8.59 0.55 8.61
C ILE A 138 7.48 1.46 9.14
N TRP A 139 6.91 1.14 10.31
CA TRP A 139 5.88 1.99 10.89
C TRP A 139 6.43 3.33 11.34
N GLY A 140 5.56 4.32 11.29
CA GLY A 140 5.82 5.65 11.80
C GLY A 140 5.32 6.72 10.85
N PRO A 141 5.31 7.98 11.32
CA PRO A 141 4.93 9.11 10.51
C PRO A 141 6.03 9.44 9.50
N ARG A 142 6.13 8.63 8.44
CA ARG A 142 7.11 8.73 7.35
C ARG A 142 6.45 9.06 6.02
N ILE A 143 7.13 9.84 5.17
CA ILE A 143 6.65 10.17 3.81
C ILE A 143 6.43 8.91 2.97
N GLN A 144 7.25 7.88 3.18
CA GLN A 144 7.10 6.58 2.51
C GLN A 144 5.68 5.99 2.63
N MET A 145 4.96 6.27 3.72
CA MET A 145 3.61 5.76 3.91
C MET A 145 2.59 6.36 2.92
N ILE A 146 2.88 7.53 2.33
CA ILE A 146 2.13 8.07 1.19
C ILE A 146 2.22 7.11 0.00
N THR A 147 3.41 6.61 -0.32
CA THR A 147 3.63 5.63 -1.39
C THR A 147 2.88 4.33 -1.12
N PHE A 148 2.90 3.84 0.12
CA PHE A 148 2.11 2.66 0.49
C PHE A 148 0.61 2.88 0.23
N THR A 149 0.07 4.01 0.69
CA THR A 149 -1.36 4.33 0.55
C THR A 149 -1.79 4.53 -0.90
N LEU A 150 -1.01 5.24 -1.71
CA LEU A 150 -1.30 5.43 -3.13
C LEU A 150 -1.10 4.14 -3.95
N SER A 151 -0.16 3.28 -3.55
CA SER A 151 -0.06 1.92 -4.09
C SER A 151 -1.30 1.09 -3.76
N ALA A 152 -1.84 1.22 -2.54
CA ALA A 152 -3.06 0.53 -2.12
C ALA A 152 -4.30 1.00 -2.87
N LEU A 153 -4.40 2.32 -3.08
CA LEU A 153 -5.43 2.90 -3.92
C LEU A 153 -5.36 2.35 -5.35
N THR A 154 -4.15 2.33 -5.91
CA THR A 154 -3.89 1.83 -7.28
C THR A 154 -4.26 0.36 -7.39
N TYR A 155 -3.79 -0.48 -6.46
CA TYR A 155 -4.11 -1.90 -6.42
C TYR A 155 -5.63 -2.14 -6.34
N LEU A 156 -6.33 -1.41 -5.46
CA LEU A 156 -7.78 -1.51 -5.31
C LEU A 156 -8.52 -1.12 -6.60
N TRP A 157 -8.10 -0.02 -7.24
CA TRP A 157 -8.71 0.47 -8.48
C TRP A 157 -8.46 -0.49 -9.63
N VAL A 158 -7.25 -1.01 -9.77
CA VAL A 158 -6.90 -2.03 -10.78
C VAL A 158 -7.71 -3.30 -10.56
N LYS A 159 -7.78 -3.81 -9.32
CA LYS A 159 -8.58 -5.01 -8.98
C LYS A 159 -10.05 -4.82 -9.34
N ARG A 160 -10.68 -3.72 -8.88
CA ARG A 160 -12.11 -3.45 -9.15
C ARG A 160 -12.38 -3.15 -10.62
N PHE A 161 -11.44 -2.54 -11.32
CA PHE A 161 -11.52 -2.40 -12.76
C PHE A 161 -11.49 -3.77 -13.40
N CYS A 162 -10.48 -4.63 -13.17
CA CYS A 162 -10.43 -5.98 -13.73
C CYS A 162 -11.71 -6.81 -13.45
N GLU A 163 -12.31 -6.68 -12.27
CA GLU A 163 -13.57 -7.33 -11.89
C GLU A 163 -14.84 -6.73 -12.55
N GLY A 164 -14.72 -5.60 -13.25
CA GLY A 164 -15.85 -4.88 -13.86
C GLY A 164 -16.72 -4.11 -12.86
N ARG A 165 -16.23 -3.89 -11.63
CA ARG A 165 -16.99 -3.30 -10.51
C ARG A 165 -16.77 -1.80 -10.36
N SER A 166 -15.77 -1.20 -11.01
CA SER A 166 -15.48 0.24 -10.89
C SER A 166 -14.82 0.81 -12.14
N ARG A 167 -15.02 2.12 -12.34
CA ARG A 167 -14.36 2.95 -13.35
C ARG A 167 -13.35 3.94 -12.74
N ALA A 168 -13.09 3.87 -11.43
CA ALA A 168 -12.21 4.81 -10.74
C ALA A 168 -10.79 4.85 -11.33
N LEU A 169 -10.33 3.76 -11.96
CA LEU A 169 -9.03 3.67 -12.62
C LEU A 169 -8.78 4.79 -13.67
N TYR A 170 -9.82 5.38 -14.27
CA TYR A 170 -9.67 6.52 -15.18
C TYR A 170 -9.06 7.76 -14.52
N PHE A 171 -9.16 7.89 -13.19
CA PHE A 171 -8.56 9.00 -12.44
C PHE A 171 -7.09 8.74 -12.05
N LEU A 172 -6.53 7.56 -12.38
CA LEU A 172 -5.16 7.23 -12.01
C LEU A 172 -4.10 8.22 -12.56
N PRO A 173 -4.23 8.80 -13.78
CA PRO A 173 -3.27 9.81 -14.24
C PRO A 173 -3.25 11.04 -13.33
N ALA A 174 -4.40 11.51 -12.84
CA ALA A 174 -4.45 12.63 -11.90
C ALA A 174 -3.81 12.26 -10.54
N VAL A 175 -4.04 11.05 -10.05
CA VAL A 175 -3.36 10.55 -8.84
C VAL A 175 -1.85 10.48 -9.06
N MET A 176 -1.41 10.03 -10.22
CA MET A 176 0.02 9.90 -10.56
C MET A 176 0.72 11.26 -10.66
N LEU A 177 0.04 12.26 -11.21
CA LEU A 177 0.52 13.65 -11.24
C LEU A 177 0.77 14.20 -9.83
N ILE A 178 -0.07 13.83 -8.87
CA ILE A 178 0.15 14.25 -7.47
C ILE A 178 1.26 13.39 -6.86
N TRP A 179 1.22 12.07 -7.06
CA TRP A 179 2.15 11.12 -6.44
C TRP A 179 3.62 11.37 -6.84
N VAL A 180 3.89 11.64 -8.11
CA VAL A 180 5.26 11.90 -8.60
C VAL A 180 5.93 13.08 -7.91
N ASN A 181 5.14 13.99 -7.34
CA ASN A 181 5.62 15.15 -6.58
C ASN A 181 5.70 14.88 -5.07
N LEU A 182 5.05 13.82 -4.58
CA LEU A 182 4.99 13.45 -3.17
C LEU A 182 6.07 12.46 -2.75
N HIS A 183 6.44 11.47 -3.58
CA HIS A 183 7.44 10.46 -3.24
C HIS A 183 7.89 9.69 -4.49
N ALA A 184 9.16 9.26 -4.53
CA ALA A 184 9.77 8.51 -5.65
C ALA A 184 9.16 7.10 -5.88
N GLY A 185 8.20 6.69 -5.05
CA GLY A 185 7.60 5.36 -5.08
C GLY A 185 6.51 5.21 -6.13
N PHE A 186 6.23 6.27 -6.89
CA PHE A 186 5.20 6.32 -7.94
C PHE A 186 5.34 5.23 -9.01
N VAL A 187 6.58 4.76 -9.24
CA VAL A 187 6.89 3.64 -10.16
C VAL A 187 6.15 2.35 -9.82
N LEU A 188 5.77 2.17 -8.55
CA LEU A 188 4.96 1.02 -8.11
C LEU A 188 3.55 1.04 -8.71
N GLY A 189 2.98 2.22 -8.92
CA GLY A 189 1.70 2.35 -9.62
C GLY A 189 1.78 1.83 -11.06
N TYR A 190 2.89 2.08 -11.75
CA TYR A 190 3.15 1.53 -13.08
C TYR A 190 3.32 0.02 -13.04
N ALA A 191 4.06 -0.51 -12.06
CA ALA A 191 4.25 -1.94 -11.91
C ALA A 191 2.92 -2.67 -11.66
N ILE A 192 2.08 -2.15 -10.76
CA ILE A 192 0.77 -2.74 -10.44
C ILE A 192 -0.14 -2.76 -11.67
N LEU A 193 -0.27 -1.63 -12.38
CA LEU A 193 -1.10 -1.55 -13.58
C LEU A 193 -0.50 -2.37 -14.74
N GLY A 194 0.82 -2.37 -14.89
CA GLY A 194 1.55 -3.09 -15.93
C GLY A 194 1.41 -4.61 -15.79
N VAL A 195 1.55 -5.16 -14.58
CA VAL A 195 1.31 -6.59 -14.31
C VAL A 195 -0.14 -6.96 -14.63
N ALA A 196 -1.11 -6.15 -14.22
CA ALA A 196 -2.51 -6.39 -14.55
C ALA A 196 -2.76 -6.36 -16.06
N LEU A 197 -2.18 -5.37 -16.77
CA LEU A 197 -2.28 -5.24 -18.22
C LEU A 197 -1.65 -6.45 -18.94
N LEU A 198 -0.49 -6.91 -18.48
CA LEU A 198 0.19 -8.09 -19.02
C LEU A 198 -0.69 -9.34 -18.90
N VAL A 199 -1.24 -9.58 -17.70
CA VAL A 199 -2.10 -10.74 -17.45
C VAL A 199 -3.40 -10.68 -18.25
N GLU A 200 -4.08 -9.53 -18.28
CA GLU A 200 -5.33 -9.38 -19.05
C GLU A 200 -5.07 -9.42 -20.57
N GLY A 201 -3.96 -8.85 -21.04
CA GLY A 201 -3.52 -8.93 -22.42
C GLY A 201 -3.24 -10.37 -22.85
N MET A 202 -2.53 -11.14 -22.02
CA MET A 202 -2.28 -12.56 -22.26
C MET A 202 -3.59 -13.38 -22.26
N ARG A 203 -4.50 -13.12 -21.32
CA ARG A 203 -5.83 -13.77 -21.29
C ARG A 203 -6.64 -13.47 -22.55
N HIS A 204 -6.58 -12.23 -23.03
CA HIS A 204 -7.25 -11.80 -24.26
C HIS A 204 -6.65 -12.48 -25.50
N LEU A 205 -5.31 -12.49 -25.62
CA LEU A 205 -4.58 -13.12 -26.73
C LEU A 205 -4.84 -14.63 -26.81
N LEU A 206 -4.83 -15.30 -25.65
CA LEU A 206 -5.10 -16.74 -25.53
C LEU A 206 -6.61 -17.08 -25.57
N ARG A 207 -7.49 -16.11 -25.84
CA ARG A 207 -8.96 -16.27 -25.91
C ARG A 207 -9.53 -17.01 -24.70
N ARG A 208 -9.00 -16.74 -23.51
CA ARG A 208 -9.45 -17.42 -22.27
C ARG A 208 -10.89 -17.01 -21.93
N PRO A 209 -11.72 -17.93 -21.42
CA PRO A 209 -13.05 -17.59 -20.93
C PRO A 209 -12.98 -16.49 -19.85
N GLY A 210 -13.82 -15.46 -20.00
CA GLY A 210 -13.84 -14.32 -19.07
C GLY A 210 -12.68 -13.33 -19.25
N ALA A 211 -11.92 -13.41 -20.36
CA ALA A 211 -10.92 -12.40 -20.69
C ALA A 211 -11.55 -11.01 -20.86
N MET A 212 -10.79 -9.97 -20.49
CA MET A 212 -11.21 -8.59 -20.65
C MET A 212 -11.47 -8.25 -22.13
N THR A 213 -12.48 -7.41 -22.38
CA THR A 213 -12.81 -6.94 -23.73
C THR A 213 -11.74 -5.97 -24.26
N LEU A 214 -11.54 -5.96 -25.58
CA LEU A 214 -10.53 -5.12 -26.24
C LEU A 214 -10.67 -3.62 -25.90
N PRO A 215 -11.87 -3.01 -25.85
CA PRO A 215 -12.00 -1.60 -25.47
C PRO A 215 -11.50 -1.31 -24.05
N ARG A 216 -11.70 -2.24 -23.11
CA ARG A 216 -11.26 -2.08 -21.73
C ARG A 216 -9.74 -2.29 -21.58
N LEU A 217 -9.17 -3.21 -22.36
CA LEU A 217 -7.72 -3.39 -22.44
C LEU A 217 -7.04 -2.15 -23.03
N ARG A 218 -7.61 -1.57 -24.10
CA ARG A 218 -7.18 -0.28 -24.66
C ARG A 218 -7.27 0.84 -23.64
N ALA A 219 -8.37 0.92 -22.88
CA ALA A 219 -8.51 1.90 -21.81
C ALA A 219 -7.40 1.76 -20.76
N MET A 220 -7.09 0.55 -20.28
CA MET A 220 -5.98 0.34 -19.34
C MET A 220 -4.63 0.75 -19.94
N THR A 221 -4.41 0.47 -21.22
CA THR A 221 -3.18 0.86 -21.93
C THR A 221 -3.05 2.38 -22.02
N ILE A 222 -4.12 3.08 -22.38
CA ILE A 222 -4.16 4.54 -22.44
C ILE A 222 -3.96 5.15 -21.05
N ILE A 223 -4.59 4.58 -20.02
CA ILE A 223 -4.42 5.04 -18.63
C ILE A 223 -2.96 4.88 -18.20
N LEU A 224 -2.31 3.75 -18.49
CA LEU A 224 -0.89 3.55 -18.19
C LEU A 224 -0.02 4.56 -18.94
N GLY A 225 -0.24 4.74 -20.24
CA GLY A 225 0.49 5.72 -21.05
C GLY A 225 0.31 7.15 -20.55
N ALA A 226 -0.90 7.54 -20.17
CA ALA A 226 -1.20 8.85 -19.59
C ALA A 226 -0.53 9.01 -18.21
N SER A 227 -0.61 8.00 -17.34
CA SER A 227 0.06 8.00 -16.03
C SER A 227 1.58 8.09 -16.15
N ILE A 228 2.19 7.47 -17.16
CA ILE A 228 3.61 7.66 -17.46
C ILE A 228 3.82 9.09 -17.94
N GLY A 229 3.07 9.57 -18.93
CA GLY A 229 3.26 10.89 -19.53
C GLY A 229 3.12 12.07 -18.57
N VAL A 230 2.21 12.01 -17.59
CA VAL A 230 2.02 13.11 -16.63
C VAL A 230 3.15 13.26 -15.62
N ALA A 231 4.00 12.25 -15.43
CA ALA A 231 5.11 12.34 -14.46
C ALA A 231 6.16 13.40 -14.84
N ILE A 232 6.27 13.75 -16.13
CA ILE A 232 7.14 14.84 -16.59
C ILE A 232 6.74 16.22 -16.05
N LEU A 233 5.51 16.36 -15.55
CA LEU A 233 5.03 17.60 -14.92
C LEU A 233 5.59 17.79 -13.49
N ASN A 234 6.58 16.99 -13.10
CA ASN A 234 7.43 17.23 -11.94
C ASN A 234 8.46 18.34 -12.27
N PRO A 235 8.89 19.18 -11.30
CA PRO A 235 9.92 20.20 -11.50
C PRO A 235 11.24 19.66 -12.08
N ASN A 236 11.55 18.38 -11.87
CA ASN A 236 12.75 17.71 -12.39
C ASN A 236 12.56 17.11 -13.80
N GLY A 237 11.39 17.27 -14.42
CA GLY A 237 11.12 16.84 -15.79
C GLY A 237 11.38 15.34 -16.01
N TRP A 238 12.22 15.01 -16.99
CA TRP A 238 12.55 13.63 -17.34
C TRP A 238 13.41 12.91 -16.29
N ASP A 239 14.19 13.64 -15.49
CA ASP A 239 15.12 13.02 -14.55
C ASP A 239 14.39 12.32 -13.40
N ILE A 240 13.12 12.66 -13.17
CA ILE A 240 12.30 12.01 -12.14
C ILE A 240 12.10 10.52 -12.39
N TYR A 241 12.13 10.06 -13.65
CA TYR A 241 12.02 8.64 -13.98
C TYR A 241 13.28 7.85 -13.60
N LEU A 242 14.44 8.52 -13.57
CA LEU A 242 15.72 7.88 -13.27
C LEU A 242 15.95 7.77 -11.76
N TYR A 243 15.44 8.73 -10.98
CA TYR A 243 15.71 8.83 -9.56
C TYR A 243 15.47 7.54 -8.76
N PRO A 244 14.32 6.83 -8.89
CA PRO A 244 14.09 5.59 -8.14
C PRO A 244 15.15 4.51 -8.40
N PHE A 245 15.70 4.46 -9.61
CA PHE A 245 16.73 3.50 -10.00
C PHE A 245 18.12 3.93 -9.53
N GLN A 246 18.39 5.25 -9.47
CA GLN A 246 19.62 5.78 -8.90
C GLN A 246 19.71 5.51 -7.40
N THR A 247 18.62 5.74 -6.66
CA THR A 247 18.52 5.41 -5.23
C THR A 247 18.64 3.90 -5.02
N GLY A 248 17.80 3.12 -5.72
CA GLY A 248 17.78 1.66 -5.57
C GLY A 248 19.06 0.96 -6.02
N GLY A 249 19.84 1.57 -6.92
CA GLY A 249 21.12 1.06 -7.41
C GLY A 249 22.36 1.60 -6.69
N SER A 250 22.20 2.52 -5.72
CA SER A 250 23.32 3.12 -5.01
C SER A 250 23.92 2.16 -3.99
N ALA A 251 25.14 1.67 -4.27
CA ALA A 251 25.86 0.77 -3.38
C ALA A 251 26.10 1.39 -2.00
N GLU A 252 26.35 2.70 -1.94
CA GLU A 252 26.58 3.41 -0.67
C GLU A 252 25.30 3.50 0.17
N GLN A 253 24.16 3.82 -0.45
CA GLN A 253 22.88 3.82 0.27
C GLN A 253 22.53 2.42 0.78
N GLN A 254 22.72 1.39 -0.05
CA GLN A 254 22.48 0.00 0.35
C GLN A 254 23.40 -0.49 1.47
N ARG A 255 24.59 0.10 1.65
CA ARG A 255 25.55 -0.27 2.70
C ARG A 255 25.36 0.51 3.99
N LEU A 256 25.00 1.79 3.89
CA LEU A 256 25.00 2.71 5.04
C LEU A 256 23.63 2.87 5.68
N ILE A 257 22.55 2.66 4.92
CA ILE A 257 21.20 2.90 5.40
C ILE A 257 20.54 1.57 5.76
N VAL A 258 20.29 1.38 7.07
CA VAL A 258 19.83 0.10 7.66
C VAL A 258 18.54 -0.43 7.02
N GLU A 259 17.62 0.44 6.57
CA GLU A 259 16.35 0.00 5.96
C GLU A 259 16.54 -0.69 4.60
N TRP A 260 17.68 -0.50 3.94
CA TRP A 260 18.02 -1.17 2.68
C TRP A 260 18.54 -2.59 2.87
N PHE A 261 18.86 -2.99 4.11
CA PHE A 261 19.31 -4.34 4.38
C PHE A 261 18.16 -5.34 4.24
N SER A 262 18.52 -6.58 3.91
CA SER A 262 17.57 -7.70 3.90
C SER A 262 17.01 -7.97 5.31
N PRO A 263 15.76 -8.44 5.43
CA PRO A 263 15.17 -8.77 6.72
C PRO A 263 16.00 -9.78 7.51
N ASN A 264 16.30 -9.46 8.76
CA ASN A 264 16.95 -10.36 9.70
C ASN A 264 15.88 -11.16 10.47
N PHE A 265 15.68 -12.42 10.09
CA PHE A 265 14.64 -13.31 10.64
C PHE A 265 14.86 -13.66 12.13
N GLN A 266 16.05 -13.40 12.67
CA GLN A 266 16.36 -13.57 14.08
C GLN A 266 15.81 -12.42 14.93
N MET A 267 15.44 -11.28 14.32
CA MET A 267 14.83 -10.15 15.01
C MET A 267 13.32 -10.36 15.17
N SER A 268 12.81 -10.19 16.39
CA SER A 268 11.39 -10.40 16.71
C SER A 268 10.43 -9.56 15.88
N GLN A 269 10.85 -8.37 15.45
CA GLN A 269 10.10 -7.48 14.56
C GLN A 269 9.82 -8.07 13.16
N ILE A 270 10.55 -9.11 12.75
CA ILE A 270 10.41 -9.79 11.44
C ILE A 270 9.51 -11.04 11.54
N TRP A 271 9.26 -11.58 12.74
CA TRP A 271 8.51 -12.84 12.90
C TRP A 271 7.10 -12.81 12.32
N ALA A 272 6.42 -11.66 12.35
CA ALA A 272 5.10 -11.52 11.73
C ALA A 272 5.18 -11.63 10.19
N PHE A 273 6.22 -11.08 9.57
CA PHE A 273 6.50 -11.26 8.15
C PHE A 273 6.83 -12.72 7.83
N GLU A 274 7.66 -13.36 8.66
CA GLU A 274 7.99 -14.79 8.52
C GLU A 274 6.74 -15.68 8.60
N ALA A 275 5.89 -15.46 9.59
CA ALA A 275 4.62 -16.16 9.73
C ALA A 275 3.71 -15.95 8.50
N MET A 276 3.65 -14.72 7.97
CA MET A 276 2.89 -14.40 6.76
C MET A 276 3.37 -15.24 5.57
N ILE A 277 4.69 -15.41 5.39
CA ILE A 277 5.27 -16.23 4.32
C ILE A 277 4.77 -17.68 4.43
N PHE A 278 4.93 -18.29 5.60
CA PHE A 278 4.53 -19.68 5.81
C PHE A 278 3.02 -19.89 5.63
N LEU A 279 2.20 -18.95 6.12
CA LEU A 279 0.75 -19.00 5.96
C LEU A 279 0.32 -18.84 4.50
N ILE A 280 1.01 -18.01 3.72
CA ILE A 280 0.75 -17.88 2.27
C ILE A 280 1.13 -19.16 1.54
N ILE A 281 2.28 -19.77 1.86
CA ILE A 281 2.70 -21.05 1.26
C ILE A 281 1.67 -22.15 1.57
N GLY A 282 1.27 -22.29 2.84
CA GLY A 282 0.24 -23.24 3.26
C GLY A 282 -1.12 -22.95 2.60
N GLY A 283 -1.50 -21.67 2.53
CA GLY A 283 -2.71 -21.22 1.86
C GLY A 283 -2.71 -21.56 0.37
N LEU A 284 -1.60 -21.36 -0.34
CA LEU A 284 -1.44 -21.73 -1.75
C LEU A 284 -1.61 -23.24 -1.96
N ALA A 285 -1.05 -24.07 -1.07
CA ALA A 285 -1.21 -25.52 -1.14
C ALA A 285 -2.67 -25.99 -0.95
N LEU A 286 -3.47 -25.24 -0.18
CA LEU A 286 -4.87 -25.53 0.08
C LEU A 286 -5.82 -24.91 -0.95
N SER A 287 -5.40 -23.85 -1.64
CA SER A 287 -6.20 -23.08 -2.58
C SER A 287 -6.57 -23.89 -3.83
N ARG A 288 -7.80 -23.70 -4.31
CA ARG A 288 -8.30 -24.32 -5.55
C ARG A 288 -8.15 -23.38 -6.74
N ARG A 289 -8.15 -22.07 -6.48
CA ARG A 289 -8.07 -21.03 -7.51
C ARG A 289 -7.03 -20.02 -7.08
N ILE A 290 -6.12 -19.71 -7.99
CA ILE A 290 -5.08 -18.69 -7.79
C ILE A 290 -5.37 -17.57 -8.79
N GLU A 291 -5.57 -16.35 -8.29
CA GLU A 291 -5.70 -15.18 -9.13
C GLU A 291 -4.31 -14.74 -9.60
N LEU A 292 -4.05 -14.85 -10.90
CA LEU A 292 -2.71 -14.67 -11.47
C LEU A 292 -2.14 -13.27 -11.26
N ARG A 293 -2.96 -12.20 -11.33
CA ARG A 293 -2.46 -10.82 -11.13
C ARG A 293 -1.95 -10.65 -9.70
N GLN A 294 -2.76 -11.08 -8.72
CA GLN A 294 -2.40 -11.07 -7.31
C GLN A 294 -1.18 -11.96 -7.03
N PHE A 295 -1.10 -13.15 -7.62
CA PHE A 295 0.04 -14.05 -7.42
C PHE A 295 1.35 -13.49 -7.97
N LEU A 296 1.35 -12.89 -9.16
CA LEU A 296 2.55 -12.25 -9.72
C LEU A 296 2.99 -11.04 -8.88
N LEU A 297 2.04 -10.19 -8.46
CA LEU A 297 2.36 -9.07 -7.58
C LEU A 297 2.86 -9.54 -6.20
N LEU A 298 2.34 -10.65 -5.69
CA LEU A 298 2.81 -11.27 -4.46
C LEU A 298 4.26 -11.76 -4.60
N LEU A 299 4.61 -12.43 -5.70
CA LEU A 299 5.98 -12.87 -5.97
C LEU A 299 6.95 -11.70 -6.12
N ILE A 300 6.56 -10.65 -6.86
CA ILE A 300 7.38 -9.44 -7.03
C ILE A 300 7.57 -8.76 -5.67
N GLY A 301 6.48 -8.52 -4.93
CA GLY A 301 6.54 -7.91 -3.61
C GLY A 301 7.37 -8.74 -2.63
N PHE A 302 7.28 -10.07 -2.70
CA PHE A 302 8.07 -10.97 -1.86
C PHE A 302 9.56 -10.85 -2.16
N GLY A 303 9.95 -10.87 -3.44
CA GLY A 303 11.35 -10.68 -3.84
C GLY A 303 11.90 -9.32 -3.39
N LEU A 304 11.13 -8.25 -3.54
CA LEU A 304 11.53 -6.91 -3.08
C LEU A 304 11.65 -6.84 -1.55
N ALA A 305 10.73 -7.46 -0.82
CA ALA A 305 10.73 -7.52 0.64
C ALA A 305 11.90 -8.34 1.20
N LEU A 306 12.30 -9.43 0.52
CA LEU A 306 13.50 -10.19 0.88
C LEU A 306 14.77 -9.38 0.61
N HIS A 307 14.77 -8.53 -0.41
CA HIS A 307 15.92 -7.69 -0.73
C HIS A 307 16.13 -6.60 0.32
N SER A 308 15.06 -5.91 0.74
CA SER A 308 15.13 -4.79 1.68
C SER A 308 13.92 -4.73 2.62
N VAL A 309 14.19 -4.45 3.90
CA VAL A 309 13.16 -4.18 4.93
C VAL A 309 12.24 -3.04 4.51
N ARG A 310 12.74 -2.01 3.80
CA ARG A 310 11.94 -0.90 3.26
C ARG A 310 10.78 -1.35 2.36
N ASN A 311 10.85 -2.54 1.77
CA ASN A 311 9.83 -3.05 0.85
C ASN A 311 8.76 -3.93 1.52
N LEU A 312 8.83 -4.19 2.84
CA LEU A 312 7.84 -5.04 3.54
C LEU A 312 6.41 -4.51 3.37
N SER A 313 6.20 -3.19 3.46
CA SER A 313 4.88 -2.58 3.29
C SER A 313 4.28 -2.84 1.89
N LEU A 314 5.13 -2.90 0.86
CA LEU A 314 4.72 -3.21 -0.51
C LEU A 314 4.31 -4.67 -0.68
N PHE A 315 4.96 -5.59 0.05
CA PHE A 315 4.50 -6.96 0.12
C PHE A 315 3.14 -7.07 0.82
N MET A 316 2.96 -6.39 1.97
CA MET A 316 1.71 -6.43 2.73
C MET A 316 0.49 -5.97 1.95
N LEU A 317 0.70 -5.00 1.04
CA LEU A 317 -0.32 -4.53 0.11
C LEU A 317 -1.10 -5.65 -0.58
N VAL A 318 -0.38 -6.70 -1.00
CA VAL A 318 -0.91 -7.80 -1.81
C VAL A 318 -1.03 -9.08 -0.98
N ALA A 319 -0.11 -9.27 -0.02
CA ALA A 319 -0.08 -10.43 0.87
C ALA A 319 -1.32 -10.51 1.76
N VAL A 320 -1.81 -9.39 2.31
CA VAL A 320 -3.02 -9.38 3.15
C VAL A 320 -4.25 -9.90 2.40
N PRO A 321 -4.64 -9.34 1.23
CA PRO A 321 -5.79 -9.86 0.49
C PRO A 321 -5.55 -11.26 -0.08
N ALA A 322 -4.30 -11.64 -0.38
CA ALA A 322 -3.99 -12.99 -0.86
C ALA A 322 -4.16 -14.03 0.26
N LEU A 323 -3.60 -13.76 1.43
CA LEU A 323 -3.75 -14.62 2.60
C LEU A 323 -5.21 -14.77 3.00
N ALA A 324 -5.98 -13.67 2.99
CA ALA A 324 -7.40 -13.71 3.30
C ALA A 324 -8.19 -14.61 2.34
N ASP A 325 -7.91 -14.53 1.04
CA ASP A 325 -8.53 -15.38 0.02
C ASP A 325 -8.12 -16.85 0.17
N TYR A 326 -6.82 -17.13 0.31
CA TYR A 326 -6.31 -18.49 0.45
C TYR A 326 -6.79 -19.17 1.74
N ALA A 327 -6.84 -18.43 2.84
CA ALA A 327 -7.37 -18.92 4.12
C ALA A 327 -8.88 -19.22 4.03
N GLN A 328 -9.66 -18.37 3.33
CA GLN A 328 -11.07 -18.63 3.07
C GLN A 328 -11.26 -19.91 2.23
N GLN A 329 -10.50 -20.07 1.14
CA GLN A 329 -10.55 -21.29 0.32
C GLN A 329 -10.15 -22.54 1.13
N GLY A 330 -9.12 -22.43 1.98
CA GLY A 330 -8.68 -23.49 2.88
C GLY A 330 -9.77 -23.89 3.87
N ARG A 331 -10.43 -22.91 4.51
CA ARG A 331 -11.58 -23.14 5.40
C ARG A 331 -12.70 -23.90 4.70
N GLU A 332 -13.08 -23.47 3.50
CA GLU A 332 -14.13 -24.13 2.71
C GLU A 332 -13.76 -25.57 2.31
N ARG A 333 -12.48 -25.82 2.01
CA ARG A 333 -11.99 -27.15 1.67
C ARG A 333 -11.97 -28.09 2.87
N LEU A 334 -11.61 -27.60 4.05
CA LEU A 334 -11.53 -28.38 5.29
C LEU A 334 -12.91 -28.60 5.92
N SER A 335 -13.80 -27.60 5.91
CA SER A 335 -15.17 -27.75 6.41
C SER A 335 -15.98 -28.77 5.61
N TRP A 336 -15.71 -28.90 4.31
CA TRP A 336 -16.30 -29.95 3.46
C TRP A 336 -15.85 -31.37 3.88
N ARG A 337 -14.65 -31.51 4.44
CA ARG A 337 -14.10 -32.82 4.87
C ARG A 337 -14.54 -33.23 6.27
N TRP A 338 -14.97 -32.28 7.09
CA TRP A 338 -15.43 -32.54 8.46
C TRP A 338 -16.90 -32.13 8.61
N PRO A 339 -17.87 -32.97 8.17
CA PRO A 339 -19.25 -32.75 8.57
C PRO A 339 -19.28 -32.84 10.09
N LEU A 340 -19.56 -31.72 10.75
CA LEU A 340 -19.90 -31.68 12.16
C LEU A 340 -21.12 -32.57 12.35
N ARG A 341 -20.89 -33.87 12.60
CA ARG A 341 -21.89 -34.78 13.15
C ARG A 341 -22.11 -34.30 14.56
N VAL A 342 -22.96 -33.30 14.73
CA VAL A 342 -23.59 -33.03 16.01
C VAL A 342 -24.44 -34.27 16.28
N PRO A 343 -24.13 -35.08 17.30
CA PRO A 343 -25.00 -36.17 17.67
C PRO A 343 -26.34 -35.55 18.03
N LYS A 344 -27.42 -35.99 17.38
CA LYS A 344 -28.77 -35.67 17.87
C LYS A 344 -28.85 -36.28 19.27
N THR A 345 -28.88 -35.44 20.29
CA THR A 345 -29.31 -35.84 21.63
C THR A 345 -30.76 -36.27 21.49
N THR A 346 -30.98 -37.58 21.52
CA THR A 346 -32.28 -38.24 21.61
C THR A 346 -32.95 -37.94 22.94
#